data_AF-A0A965PD31-F1
#
_entry.id   AF-A0A965PD31-F1
#
_cell.length_a   1.000
_cell.length_b   1.000
_cell.length_c   1.000
_cell.angle_alpha   90.00
_cell.angle_beta   90.00
_cell.angle_gamma   90.00
#
_symmetry.space_group_name_H-M   'P 1'
#
loop_
_entity.id
_entity.type
_entity.pdbx_description
1 polymer ?
#
loop_
_entity_poly.entity_id
_entity_poly.type
_entity_poly.pdbx_seq_one_letter_code
_entity_poly.pdbx_strand_id
1 'polypeptide(L)'
;MSRKQERIAYIYNRLTSLGFDYVEASNLLRLEKTLHRWHELECGTEAGSIERDEQTGKPFFRRQWQGLNGTWNDKKFPYPDKEKGALRRLASLFEKHPDLAFYQQGDPRGCALYVYRKADLPEGKDINALYSSIGLALCV
;
A
#
# COMPACT_ATOMS: atom_id res chain seq x y z
N MET A 1 -7.20 4.62 26.47
CA MET A 1 -7.50 4.21 25.08
C MET A 1 -6.76 2.92 24.79
N SER A 2 -7.16 2.15 23.78
CA SER A 2 -6.32 1.03 23.32
C SER A 2 -5.09 1.57 22.57
N ARG A 3 -3.97 0.82 22.57
CA ARG A 3 -2.76 1.16 21.80
C ARG A 3 -3.06 1.44 20.32
N LYS A 4 -4.01 0.71 19.75
CA LYS A 4 -4.50 0.91 18.39
C LYS A 4 -5.17 2.28 18.21
N GLN A 5 -6.07 2.65 19.12
CA GLN A 5 -6.73 3.95 19.08
C GLN A 5 -5.73 5.11 19.26
N GLU A 6 -4.73 4.95 20.12
CA GLU A 6 -3.64 5.92 20.30
C GLU A 6 -2.83 6.10 19.02
N ARG A 7 -2.48 4.99 18.35
CA ARG A 7 -1.77 5.03 17.06
C ARG A 7 -2.58 5.73 15.98
N ILE A 8 -3.88 5.44 15.88
CA ILE A 8 -4.78 6.11 14.93
C ILE A 8 -4.80 7.61 15.20
N ALA A 9 -5.03 8.02 16.45
CA ALA A 9 -5.08 9.44 16.82
C ALA A 9 -3.76 10.15 16.51
N TYR A 10 -2.62 9.51 16.78
CA TYR A 10 -1.30 10.03 16.42
C TYR A 10 -1.17 10.27 14.92
N ILE A 11 -1.56 9.31 14.07
CA ILE A 11 -1.45 9.46 12.62
C ILE A 11 -2.36 10.58 12.11
N TYR A 12 -3.61 10.67 12.58
CA TYR A 12 -4.50 11.77 12.21
C TYR A 12 -3.90 13.13 12.58
N ASN A 13 -3.41 13.29 13.81
CA ASN A 13 -2.78 14.53 14.25
C ASN A 13 -1.57 14.91 13.39
N ARG A 14 -0.73 13.92 13.02
CA ARG A 14 0.42 14.16 12.16
C ARG A 14 0.03 14.50 10.72
N LEU A 15 -0.98 13.84 10.15
CA LEU A 15 -1.50 14.18 8.83
C LEU A 15 -2.12 15.59 8.82
N THR A 16 -2.87 15.96 9.85
CA THR A 16 -3.39 17.33 10.01
C THR A 16 -2.26 18.35 10.11
N SER A 17 -1.17 18.04 10.83
CA SER A 17 0.00 18.94 10.89
C SER A 17 0.72 19.10 9.54
N LEU A 18 0.52 18.15 8.61
CA LEU A 18 1.01 18.22 7.23
C LEU A 18 0.03 18.92 6.28
N GLY A 19 -1.15 19.33 6.76
CA GLY A 19 -2.14 20.06 5.97
C GLY A 19 -3.30 19.22 5.43
N PHE A 20 -3.33 17.91 5.69
CA PHE A 20 -4.47 17.08 5.29
C PHE A 20 -5.70 17.34 6.16
N ASP A 21 -6.87 17.41 5.54
CA ASP A 21 -8.13 17.38 6.27
C ASP A 21 -8.47 15.96 6.78
N TYR A 22 -9.51 15.84 7.60
CA TYR A 22 -9.93 14.55 8.15
C TYR A 22 -10.35 13.54 7.07
N VAL A 23 -11.01 14.00 6.00
CA VAL A 23 -11.50 13.15 4.91
C VAL A 23 -10.32 12.60 4.11
N GLU A 24 -9.34 13.44 3.81
CA GLU A 24 -8.09 13.06 3.16
C GLU A 24 -7.28 12.10 4.01
N ALA A 25 -7.11 12.39 5.30
CA ALA A 25 -6.43 11.50 6.24
C ALA A 25 -7.12 10.13 6.35
N SER A 26 -8.45 10.11 6.45
CA SER A 26 -9.23 8.86 6.44
C SER A 26 -9.08 8.10 5.11
N ASN A 27 -8.98 8.80 3.97
CA ASN A 27 -8.77 8.18 2.68
C ASN A 27 -7.36 7.56 2.58
N LEU A 28 -6.33 8.25 3.08
CA LEU A 28 -4.96 7.72 3.14
C LEU A 28 -4.89 6.42 3.95
N LEU A 29 -5.53 6.36 5.12
CA LEU A 29 -5.57 5.13 5.93
C LEU A 29 -6.31 3.98 5.26
N ARG A 30 -7.32 4.27 4.41
CA ARG A 30 -8.01 3.23 3.61
C ARG A 30 -7.15 2.75 2.44
N LEU A 31 -6.41 3.65 1.82
CA LEU A 31 -5.48 3.35 0.73
C LEU A 31 -4.31 2.52 1.23
N GLU A 32 -3.76 2.85 2.41
CA GLU A 32 -2.72 2.06 3.08
C GLU A 32 -3.16 0.61 3.25
N LYS A 33 -4.33 0.35 3.84
CA LYS A 33 -4.86 -1.02 4.01
C LYS A 33 -5.10 -1.73 2.68
N THR A 34 -5.49 -0.99 1.66
CA THR A 34 -5.72 -1.54 0.31
C THR A 34 -4.40 -2.00 -0.30
N LEU A 35 -3.35 -1.20 -0.20
CA LEU A 35 -2.02 -1.52 -0.69
C LEU A 35 -1.37 -2.63 0.14
N HIS A 36 -1.48 -2.58 1.46
CA HIS A 36 -0.97 -3.63 2.34
C HIS A 36 -1.60 -4.98 1.99
N ARG A 37 -2.93 -5.03 1.86
CA ARG A 37 -3.63 -6.26 1.47
C ARG A 37 -3.26 -6.70 0.05
N TRP A 38 -3.00 -5.77 -0.85
CA TRP A 38 -2.52 -6.10 -2.19
C TRP A 38 -1.17 -6.82 -2.13
N HIS A 39 -0.20 -6.26 -1.42
CA HIS A 39 1.15 -6.83 -1.29
C HIS A 39 1.16 -8.17 -0.53
N GLU A 40 0.30 -8.35 0.47
CA GLU A 40 0.10 -9.67 1.11
C GLU A 40 -0.35 -10.71 0.08
N LEU A 41 -1.29 -10.35 -0.79
CA LEU A 41 -1.82 -11.25 -1.80
C LEU A 41 -0.79 -11.53 -2.90
N GLU A 42 0.07 -10.58 -3.26
CA GLU A 42 1.19 -10.81 -4.19
C GLU A 42 2.20 -11.81 -3.61
N CYS A 43 2.52 -11.71 -2.32
CA CYS A 43 3.38 -12.68 -1.63
C CYS A 43 2.71 -14.05 -1.50
N GLY A 44 1.38 -14.07 -1.42
CA GLY A 44 0.56 -15.27 -1.41
C GLY A 44 0.03 -15.63 -0.04
N THR A 45 -1.01 -16.44 -0.06
CA THR A 45 -1.68 -17.01 1.10
C THR A 45 -1.87 -18.50 0.88
N GLU A 46 -2.35 -19.22 1.89
CA GLU A 46 -2.75 -20.63 1.73
C GLU A 46 -3.77 -20.85 0.59
N ALA A 47 -4.53 -19.81 0.23
CA ALA A 47 -5.53 -19.87 -0.83
C ALA A 47 -4.98 -19.54 -2.23
N GLY A 48 -3.75 -19.04 -2.35
CA GLY A 48 -3.15 -18.59 -3.61
C GLY A 48 -2.54 -17.18 -3.53
N SER A 49 -2.10 -16.67 -4.68
CA SER A 49 -1.41 -15.39 -4.83
C SER A 49 -1.93 -14.58 -6.01
N ILE A 50 -1.71 -13.27 -5.98
CA ILE A 50 -1.86 -12.39 -7.15
C ILE A 50 -0.57 -12.46 -7.97
N GLU A 51 -0.74 -12.64 -9.27
CA GLU A 51 0.34 -12.54 -10.26
C GLU A 51 -0.12 -11.58 -11.36
N ARG A 52 0.84 -10.96 -12.06
CA ARG A 52 0.58 -10.12 -13.23
C ARG A 52 0.99 -10.87 -14.49
N ASP A 53 0.17 -10.77 -15.52
CA ASP A 53 0.51 -11.29 -16.84
C ASP A 53 1.66 -10.46 -17.44
N GLU A 54 2.73 -11.11 -17.89
CA GLU A 54 3.96 -10.42 -18.33
C GLU A 54 3.73 -9.55 -19.56
N GLN A 55 2.81 -9.93 -20.45
CA GLN A 55 2.56 -9.20 -21.70
C GLN A 55 1.57 -8.05 -21.51
N THR A 56 0.50 -8.29 -20.77
CA THR A 56 -0.62 -7.34 -20.63
C THR A 56 -0.59 -6.55 -19.33
N GLY A 57 0.20 -6.97 -18.34
CA GLY A 57 0.25 -6.40 -16.99
C GLY A 57 -1.02 -6.62 -16.15
N LYS A 58 -2.00 -7.38 -16.67
CA LYS A 58 -3.29 -7.60 -16.00
C LYS A 58 -3.12 -8.56 -14.83
N PRO A 59 -3.66 -8.23 -13.64
CA PRO A 59 -3.55 -9.11 -12.50
C PRO A 59 -4.56 -10.26 -12.55
N PHE A 60 -4.13 -11.42 -12.08
CA PHE A 60 -4.96 -12.59 -11.85
C PHE A 60 -4.63 -13.21 -10.49
N PHE A 61 -5.63 -13.82 -9.87
CA PHE A 61 -5.44 -14.63 -8.68
C PHE A 61 -5.16 -16.07 -9.12
N ARG A 62 -3.95 -16.56 -8.84
CA ARG A 62 -3.54 -17.93 -9.09
C ARG A 62 -3.80 -18.77 -7.86
N ARG A 63 -4.50 -19.88 -8.04
CA ARG A 63 -4.78 -20.86 -6.98
C ARG A 63 -4.23 -22.21 -7.40
N GLN A 64 -3.42 -22.79 -6.51
CA GLN A 64 -2.87 -24.12 -6.65
C GLN A 64 -3.34 -25.00 -5.51
N TRP A 65 -3.80 -26.22 -5.81
CA TRP A 65 -4.24 -27.17 -4.79
C TRP A 65 -4.12 -28.60 -5.28
N GLN A 66 -4.00 -29.54 -4.34
CA GLN A 66 -4.06 -30.96 -4.64
C GLN A 66 -5.52 -31.44 -4.59
N GLY A 67 -5.97 -32.09 -5.66
CA GLY A 67 -7.28 -32.74 -5.74
C GLY A 67 -7.33 -34.02 -4.90
N LEU A 68 -8.54 -34.54 -4.68
CA LEU A 68 -8.77 -35.77 -3.89
C LEU A 68 -8.07 -37.02 -4.46
N ASN A 69 -7.76 -37.01 -5.75
CA ASN A 69 -7.02 -38.06 -6.45
C ASN A 69 -5.49 -37.83 -6.47
N GLY A 70 -4.98 -36.87 -5.69
CA GLY A 70 -3.56 -36.51 -5.68
C GLY A 70 -3.11 -35.63 -6.84
N THR A 71 -3.99 -35.29 -7.81
CA THR A 71 -3.64 -34.45 -8.97
C THR A 71 -3.50 -32.98 -8.56
N TRP A 72 -2.39 -32.36 -8.95
CA TRP A 72 -2.19 -30.92 -8.81
C TRP A 72 -3.09 -30.15 -9.78
N ASN A 73 -3.82 -29.17 -9.26
CA ASN A 73 -4.63 -28.24 -10.01
C ASN A 73 -4.01 -26.85 -9.93
N ASP A 74 -3.98 -26.14 -11.05
CA ASP A 74 -3.53 -24.75 -11.15
C ASP A 74 -4.55 -23.96 -11.98
N LYS A 75 -5.14 -22.91 -11.38
CA LYS A 75 -6.11 -22.05 -12.06
C LYS A 75 -5.81 -20.58 -11.81
N LYS A 76 -6.00 -19.78 -12.85
CA LYS A 76 -5.88 -18.31 -12.84
C LYS A 76 -7.26 -17.69 -13.02
N PHE A 77 -7.63 -16.76 -12.15
CA PHE A 77 -8.88 -16.02 -12.20
C PHE A 77 -8.59 -14.53 -12.38
N PRO A 78 -9.27 -13.81 -13.28
CA PRO A 78 -9.12 -12.37 -13.39
C PRO A 78 -9.32 -11.69 -12.03
N TYR A 79 -8.42 -10.77 -11.66
CA TYR A 79 -8.50 -10.05 -10.38
C TYR A 79 -8.50 -8.54 -10.63
N PRO A 80 -9.26 -7.73 -9.87
CA PRO A 80 -9.23 -6.28 -10.04
C PRO A 80 -7.87 -5.71 -9.64
N ASP A 81 -7.30 -4.80 -10.44
CA ASP A 81 -6.04 -4.11 -10.11
C ASP A 81 -6.25 -3.04 -9.03
N LYS A 82 -6.18 -3.47 -7.76
CA LYS A 82 -6.41 -2.59 -6.61
C LYS A 82 -5.22 -1.68 -6.34
N GLU A 83 -4.00 -2.11 -6.67
CA GLU A 83 -2.80 -1.28 -6.56
C GLU A 83 -2.87 -0.09 -7.52
N LYS A 84 -3.07 -0.32 -8.81
CA LYS A 84 -3.19 0.76 -9.80
C LYS A 84 -4.33 1.72 -9.44
N GLY A 85 -5.45 1.17 -8.98
CA GLY A 85 -6.58 1.97 -8.50
C GLY A 85 -6.26 2.80 -7.25
N ALA A 86 -5.46 2.28 -6.32
CA ALA A 86 -5.04 3.00 -5.12
C ALA A 86 -4.00 4.08 -5.46
N LEU A 87 -3.00 3.76 -6.28
CA LEU A 87 -1.97 4.70 -6.74
C LEU A 87 -2.56 5.89 -7.51
N ARG A 88 -3.57 5.65 -8.37
CA ARG A 88 -4.27 6.75 -9.05
C ARG A 88 -4.97 7.69 -8.06
N ARG A 89 -5.59 7.15 -7.01
CA ARG A 89 -6.24 7.96 -5.97
C ARG A 89 -5.23 8.71 -5.11
N LEU A 90 -4.08 8.10 -4.81
CA LEU A 90 -2.97 8.77 -4.14
C LEU A 90 -2.46 9.93 -4.99
N ALA A 91 -2.19 9.73 -6.28
CA ALA A 91 -1.75 10.79 -7.18
C ALA A 91 -2.70 12.00 -7.15
N SER A 92 -4.01 11.78 -7.35
CA SER A 92 -5.02 12.86 -7.30
C SER A 92 -5.13 13.54 -5.94
N LEU A 93 -4.85 12.83 -4.84
CA LEU A 93 -4.85 13.41 -3.51
C LEU A 93 -3.62 14.32 -3.33
N PHE A 94 -2.44 13.87 -3.75
CA PHE A 94 -1.18 14.61 -3.61
C PHE A 94 -1.04 15.78 -4.60
N GLU A 95 -1.82 15.85 -5.67
CA GLU A 95 -1.94 17.05 -6.51
C GLU A 95 -2.36 18.29 -5.70
N LYS A 96 -3.13 18.11 -4.61
CA LYS A 96 -3.56 19.19 -3.71
C LYS A 96 -2.50 19.59 -2.68
N HIS A 97 -1.47 18.76 -2.52
CA HIS A 97 -0.42 18.91 -1.50
C HIS A 97 0.97 18.88 -2.17
N PRO A 98 1.31 19.91 -2.98
CA PRO A 98 2.46 19.88 -3.89
C PRO A 98 3.82 19.81 -3.19
N ASP A 99 3.90 20.19 -1.92
CA ASP A 99 5.09 20.10 -1.05
C ASP A 99 5.27 18.70 -0.44
N LEU A 100 4.24 17.85 -0.51
CA LEU A 100 4.26 16.49 0.01
C LEU A 100 4.44 15.46 -1.09
N ALA A 101 4.94 14.30 -0.70
CA ALA A 101 5.03 13.10 -1.53
C ALA A 101 4.70 11.86 -0.69
N PHE A 102 4.40 10.77 -1.39
CA PHE A 102 4.21 9.47 -0.76
C PHE A 102 5.23 8.46 -1.26
N TYR A 103 5.50 7.46 -0.43
CA TYR A 103 6.28 6.29 -0.78
C TYR A 103 5.44 5.04 -0.54
N GLN A 104 5.35 4.20 -1.57
CA GLN A 104 4.72 2.88 -1.49
C GLN A 104 5.81 1.84 -1.25
N GLN A 105 5.68 1.07 -0.17
CA GLN A 105 6.54 -0.08 0.10
C GLN A 105 5.84 -1.36 -0.32
N GLY A 106 6.42 -2.09 -1.28
CA GLY A 106 5.86 -3.33 -1.81
C GLY A 106 6.05 -4.57 -0.93
N ASP A 107 6.82 -4.46 0.16
CA ASP A 107 7.06 -5.56 1.09
C ASP A 107 5.92 -5.67 2.12
N PRO A 108 5.15 -6.76 2.15
CA PRO A 108 3.99 -6.92 3.03
C PRO A 108 4.33 -7.08 4.51
N ARG A 109 5.61 -7.19 4.88
CA ARG A 109 6.04 -7.29 6.28
C ARG A 109 6.05 -5.94 6.99
N GLY A 110 6.06 -4.84 6.22
CA GLY A 110 6.13 -3.47 6.71
C GLY A 110 4.86 -2.67 6.49
N CYS A 111 4.94 -1.36 6.74
CA CYS A 111 3.87 -0.45 6.35
C CYS A 111 3.86 -0.29 4.82
N ALA A 112 2.69 -0.31 4.19
CA ALA A 112 2.60 -0.18 2.73
C ALA A 112 2.71 1.27 2.23
N LEU A 113 2.44 2.26 3.08
CA LEU A 113 2.34 3.67 2.69
C LEU A 113 2.98 4.61 3.69
N TYR A 114 3.88 5.45 3.21
CA TYR A 114 4.54 6.52 3.96
C TYR A 114 4.26 7.85 3.30
N VAL A 115 4.14 8.90 4.12
CA VAL A 115 3.98 10.29 3.67
C VAL A 115 5.13 11.13 4.19
N TYR A 116 5.73 11.96 3.32
CA TYR A 116 6.87 12.79 3.68
C TYR A 116 6.81 14.16 2.98
N ARG A 117 7.51 15.15 3.54
CA ARG A 117 7.72 16.44 2.86
C ARG A 117 8.86 16.30 1.87
N LYS A 118 8.69 16.83 0.67
CA LYS A 118 9.75 16.79 -0.37
C LYS A 118 11.03 17.47 0.10
N ALA A 119 10.92 18.52 0.91
CA ALA A 119 12.07 19.23 1.49
C ALA A 119 12.89 18.37 2.47
N ASP A 120 12.30 17.31 3.05
CA ASP A 120 12.99 16.41 3.97
C ASP A 120 13.83 15.34 3.21
N LEU A 121 13.68 15.22 1.88
CA LEU A 121 14.48 14.34 1.04
C LEU A 121 15.73 15.09 0.55
N PRO A 122 16.96 14.69 0.96
CA PRO A 122 18.17 15.37 0.52
C PRO A 122 18.38 15.22 -0.98
N GLU A 123 18.96 16.25 -1.62
CA GLU A 123 19.24 16.26 -3.05
C GLU A 123 20.09 15.04 -3.46
N GLY A 124 19.68 14.37 -4.54
CA GLY A 124 20.36 13.19 -5.07
C GLY A 124 20.20 11.90 -4.23
N LYS A 125 19.38 11.90 -3.17
CA LYS A 125 19.07 10.69 -2.40
C LYS A 125 17.80 10.01 -2.88
N ASP A 126 17.81 8.68 -2.85
CA ASP A 126 16.65 7.86 -3.14
C ASP A 126 15.78 7.67 -1.90
N ILE A 127 14.47 7.92 -2.05
CA ILE A 127 13.46 7.70 -1.02
C ILE A 127 13.41 6.23 -0.56
N ASN A 128 13.74 5.26 -1.43
CA ASN A 128 13.79 3.84 -1.06
C ASN A 128 14.73 3.55 0.13
N ALA A 129 15.75 4.38 0.35
CA ALA A 129 16.70 4.23 1.45
C ALA A 129 16.31 5.02 2.71
N LEU A 130 15.36 5.96 2.61
CA LEU A 130 15.11 6.97 3.65
C LEU A 130 13.65 7.03 4.11
N TYR A 131 12.73 6.32 3.46
CA TYR A 131 11.29 6.38 3.74
C TYR A 131 10.94 6.18 5.22
N SER A 132 11.65 5.29 5.92
CA SER A 132 11.42 4.98 7.34
C SER A 132 11.96 6.05 8.28
N SER A 133 12.94 6.86 7.83
CA SER A 133 13.57 7.92 8.60
C SER A 133 12.85 9.26 8.47
N ILE A 134 12.35 9.58 7.27
CA ILE A 134 11.73 10.87 6.97
C ILE A 134 10.20 10.80 6.81
N GLY A 135 9.67 9.60 6.58
CA GLY A 135 8.25 9.38 6.31
C GLY A 135 7.44 9.07 7.57
N LEU A 136 6.21 9.57 7.59
CA LEU A 136 5.17 9.12 8.50
C LEU A 136 4.58 7.80 7.97
N ALA A 137 4.85 6.69 8.66
CA ALA A 137 4.22 5.40 8.38
C ALA A 137 2.73 5.41 8.76
N LEU A 138 1.87 4.99 7.83
CA LEU A 138 0.41 5.06 7.98
C LEU A 138 -0.26 3.76 8.49
N CYS A 139 0.51 2.69 8.73
CA CYS A 139 -0.02 1.43 9.24
C CYS A 139 -0.48 1.53 10.70
N VAL A 140 -1.52 0.73 11.03
CA VAL A 140 -2.20 0.73 12.34
C VAL A 140 -2.57 -0.68 12.79
#